data_AF-A0A1I0W6S6-F1
#
_entry.id   AF-A0A1I0W6S6-F1
#
_cell.length_a   1.000
_cell.length_b   1.000
_cell.length_c   1.000
_cell.angle_alpha   90.00
_cell.angle_beta   90.00
_cell.angle_gamma   90.00
#
_symmetry.space_group_name_H-M   'P 1'
#
loop_
_entity.id
_entity.type
_entity.pdbx_description
1 polymer ?
#
loop_
_entity_poly.entity_id
_entity_poly.type
_entity_poly.pdbx_seq_one_letter_code
_entity_poly.pdbx_strand_id
1 'polypeptide(L)'
;MSMLNEMPPQIFCTDNETFEFRQIKDIITWVVPNKPNTGLWTSSALTDSPFLSPWQEWCANNDYHCGVHHFTLIPKTNLKVFEPDSLSELRTIEPELPILPSSIDFAWYAREGYDGFHVSDRILNLSSDDIHPFHGWDCESTVWFNYDWIARIKKIS
;
A
#
# COMPACT_ATOMS: atom_id res chain seq x y z
N MET A 1 -5.36 -3.30 -16.39
CA MET A 1 -4.58 -4.04 -15.37
C MET A 1 -3.14 -3.77 -15.68
N SER A 2 -2.57 -2.81 -14.97
CA SER A 2 -1.14 -2.54 -15.04
C SER A 2 -0.44 -3.45 -14.03
N MET A 3 0.42 -4.31 -14.54
CA MET A 3 1.44 -4.94 -13.72
C MET A 3 2.66 -4.02 -13.76
N LEU A 4 3.05 -3.49 -12.61
CA LEU A 4 4.24 -2.66 -12.49
C LEU A 4 5.45 -3.56 -12.25
N ASN A 5 6.42 -3.47 -13.15
CA ASN A 5 7.69 -4.21 -13.06
C ASN A 5 8.83 -3.40 -12.43
N GLU A 6 8.58 -2.11 -12.22
CA GLU A 6 9.48 -1.17 -11.57
C GLU A 6 8.64 -0.27 -10.67
N MET A 7 9.21 0.10 -9.53
CA MET A 7 8.61 1.04 -8.59
C MET A 7 9.64 2.13 -8.27
N PRO A 8 9.21 3.38 -8.05
CA PRO A 8 10.11 4.41 -7.56
C PRO A 8 10.60 4.04 -6.14
N PRO A 9 11.65 4.71 -5.62
CA PRO A 9 12.01 4.60 -4.22
C PRO A 9 10.77 4.73 -3.32
N GLN A 10 10.65 3.86 -2.33
CA GLN A 10 9.53 3.80 -1.42
C GLN A 10 9.93 4.37 -0.07
N ILE A 11 9.04 5.13 0.57
CA ILE A 11 9.26 5.71 1.90
C ILE A 11 8.47 4.92 2.92
N PHE A 12 9.17 4.51 3.97
CA PHE A 12 8.62 3.89 5.17
C PHE A 12 8.84 4.83 6.36
N CYS A 13 7.74 5.18 7.04
CA CYS A 13 7.76 6.03 8.22
C CYS A 13 7.48 5.19 9.48
N THR A 14 8.21 5.42 10.57
CA THR A 14 8.10 4.63 11.79
C THR A 14 8.62 5.40 13.01
N ASP A 15 8.23 4.98 14.20
CA ASP A 15 8.85 5.45 15.46
C ASP A 15 10.11 4.66 15.83
N ASN A 16 10.38 3.56 15.13
CA ASN A 16 11.56 2.75 15.39
C ASN A 16 12.79 3.41 14.76
N GLU A 17 13.85 3.57 15.55
CA GLU A 17 15.13 4.16 15.08
C GLU A 17 15.79 3.32 13.98
N THR A 18 15.47 2.02 13.92
CA THR A 18 15.99 1.07 12.95
C THR A 18 14.86 0.44 12.14
N PHE A 19 15.17 0.05 10.90
CA PHE A 19 14.23 -0.69 10.08
C PHE A 19 14.15 -2.14 10.55
N GLU A 20 12.96 -2.59 10.92
CA GLU A 20 12.71 -3.94 11.41
C GLU A 20 11.95 -4.78 10.38
N PHE A 21 12.51 -5.95 10.06
CA PHE A 21 11.82 -6.97 9.30
C PHE A 21 10.83 -7.70 10.21
N ARG A 22 9.55 -7.40 10.05
CA ARG A 22 8.48 -8.08 10.78
C ARG A 22 8.06 -9.33 10.03
N GLN A 23 7.45 -10.28 10.72
CA GLN A 23 6.90 -11.44 10.04
C GLN A 23 5.63 -11.05 9.29
N ILE A 24 5.63 -11.20 7.96
CA ILE A 24 4.42 -11.09 7.12
C ILE A 24 3.93 -12.51 6.87
N LYS A 25 2.85 -12.92 7.54
CA LYS A 25 2.16 -14.19 7.34
C LYS A 25 0.66 -13.99 7.48
N ASP A 26 -0.12 -14.86 6.86
CA ASP A 26 -1.58 -14.90 6.97
C ASP A 26 -2.23 -13.56 6.64
N ILE A 27 -1.97 -13.08 5.42
CA ILE A 27 -2.59 -11.88 4.88
C ILE A 27 -4.09 -12.10 4.80
N ILE A 28 -4.83 -11.38 5.64
CA ILE A 28 -6.29 -11.39 5.73
C ILE A 28 -6.75 -9.95 5.63
N THR A 29 -7.78 -9.72 4.81
CA THR A 29 -8.38 -8.41 4.67
C THR A 29 -9.42 -8.16 5.75
N TRP A 30 -9.35 -7.02 6.40
CA TRP A 30 -10.44 -6.54 7.26
C TRP A 30 -11.48 -5.87 6.38
N VAL A 31 -12.76 -6.26 6.50
CA VAL A 31 -13.83 -5.74 5.63
C VAL A 31 -13.92 -4.22 5.66
N VAL A 32 -13.77 -3.62 6.83
CA VAL A 32 -13.67 -2.16 7.02
C VAL A 32 -12.50 -1.93 7.99
N PRO A 33 -11.41 -1.25 7.59
CA PRO A 33 -11.28 -0.34 6.44
C PRO A 33 -10.67 -0.97 5.16
N ASN A 34 -11.10 -2.16 4.74
CA ASN A 34 -10.59 -2.85 3.54
C ASN A 34 -9.05 -2.83 3.35
N LYS A 35 -8.35 -3.10 4.44
CA LYS A 35 -6.88 -3.20 4.51
C LYS A 35 -6.46 -4.59 4.97
N PRO A 36 -5.33 -5.12 4.49
CA PRO A 36 -4.75 -6.32 5.07
C PRO A 36 -4.29 -6.09 6.51
N ASN A 37 -4.43 -7.12 7.35
CA ASN A 37 -3.99 -7.16 8.75
C ASN A 37 -2.46 -7.13 8.93
N THR A 38 -1.71 -7.41 7.87
CA THR A 38 -0.24 -7.44 7.84
C THR A 38 0.26 -6.94 6.49
N GLY A 39 1.57 -6.90 6.32
CA GLY A 39 2.26 -6.35 5.16
C GLY A 39 3.15 -5.18 5.55
N LEU A 40 4.07 -4.84 4.66
CA LEU A 40 4.85 -3.61 4.80
C LEU A 40 4.19 -2.53 3.97
N TRP A 41 3.78 -1.44 4.62
CA TRP A 41 3.13 -0.31 3.97
C TRP A 41 4.15 0.78 3.66
N THR A 42 4.15 1.25 2.42
CA THR A 42 4.98 2.37 1.97
C THR A 42 4.17 3.29 1.08
N SER A 43 4.71 4.48 0.82
CA SER A 43 4.28 5.32 -0.30
C SER A 43 5.49 5.70 -1.14
N SER A 44 5.27 6.06 -2.39
CA SER A 44 6.32 6.46 -3.31
C SER A 44 7.01 7.74 -2.86
N ALA A 45 8.33 7.82 -3.06
CA ALA A 45 9.10 9.01 -2.74
C ALA A 45 8.73 10.16 -3.68
N LEU A 46 8.48 11.34 -3.12
CA LEU A 46 8.25 12.56 -3.89
C LEU A 46 9.57 13.26 -4.18
N THR A 47 9.75 13.74 -5.42
CA THR A 47 10.96 14.45 -5.86
C THR A 47 10.81 15.96 -5.77
N ASP A 48 9.58 16.47 -5.88
CA ASP A 48 9.28 17.89 -6.03
C ASP A 48 8.25 18.37 -4.99
N SER A 49 8.38 17.87 -3.75
CA SER A 49 7.50 18.17 -2.63
C SER A 49 8.32 18.51 -1.37
N PRO A 50 7.80 19.37 -0.47
CA PRO A 50 8.38 19.52 0.87
C PRO A 50 8.23 18.25 1.73
N PHE A 51 7.35 17.32 1.34
CA PHE A 51 7.16 16.03 1.98
C PHE A 51 7.94 14.93 1.27
N LEU A 52 8.36 13.92 2.02
CA LEU A 52 9.08 12.74 1.53
C LEU A 52 8.17 11.82 0.71
N SER A 53 6.89 11.73 1.05
CA SER A 53 5.93 10.82 0.42
C SER A 53 4.48 11.30 0.59
N PRO A 54 3.53 10.76 -0.22
CA PRO A 54 2.09 11.03 -0.05
C PRO A 54 1.56 10.72 1.35
N TRP A 55 2.05 9.66 2.00
CA TRP A 55 1.68 9.37 3.39
C TRP A 55 2.10 10.47 4.36
N GLN A 56 3.33 10.99 4.23
CA GLN A 56 3.79 12.07 5.09
C GLN A 56 3.00 13.37 4.87
N GLU A 57 2.70 13.69 3.61
CA GLU A 57 1.85 14.82 3.26
C GLU A 57 0.44 14.68 3.85
N TRP A 58 -0.18 13.51 3.68
CA TRP A 58 -1.50 13.24 4.24
C TRP A 58 -1.49 13.36 5.76
N CYS A 59 -0.49 12.81 6.44
CA CYS A 59 -0.35 12.93 7.89
C CYS A 59 -0.25 14.38 8.34
N ALA A 60 0.59 15.19 7.70
CA ALA A 60 0.77 16.59 8.04
C ALA A 60 -0.52 17.41 7.85
N ASN A 61 -1.29 17.11 6.80
CA ASN A 61 -2.53 17.82 6.48
C ASN A 61 -3.71 17.40 7.37
N ASN A 62 -3.63 16.26 8.06
CA ASN A 62 -4.72 15.70 8.87
C ASN A 62 -4.38 15.58 10.36
N ASP A 63 -3.29 16.22 10.82
CA ASP A 63 -2.79 16.12 12.20
C ASP A 63 -2.63 14.66 12.67
N TYR A 64 -2.13 13.81 11.77
CA TYR A 64 -1.91 12.40 12.03
C TYR A 64 -0.42 12.12 12.31
N HIS A 65 -0.15 11.19 13.21
CA HIS A 65 1.21 10.79 13.52
C HIS A 65 1.83 9.98 12.37
N CYS A 66 2.89 10.52 11.74
CA CYS A 66 3.57 9.86 10.63
C CYS A 66 4.71 8.93 11.10
N GLY A 67 5.18 9.06 12.34
CA GLY A 67 6.45 8.49 12.80
C GLY A 67 7.58 9.53 12.80
N VAL A 68 8.59 9.31 13.65
CA VAL A 68 9.73 10.24 13.80
C VAL A 68 10.97 9.86 12.98
N HIS A 69 11.03 8.62 12.48
CA HIS A 69 12.12 8.12 11.64
C HIS A 69 11.62 7.69 10.26
N HIS A 70 12.48 7.87 9.26
CA HIS A 70 12.12 7.66 7.86
C HIS A 70 13.19 6.87 7.12
N PHE A 71 12.75 5.90 6.33
CA PHE A 71 13.61 5.04 5.53
C PHE A 71 13.20 5.10 4.06
N THR A 72 14.18 5.30 3.18
CA THR A 72 14.03 5.02 1.76
C THR A 72 14.36 3.55 1.50
N LEU A 73 13.38 2.82 0.99
CA LEU A 73 13.51 1.45 0.50
C LEU A 73 13.62 1.50 -1.02
N ILE A 74 14.73 1.03 -1.55
CA ILE A 74 15.00 1.00 -3.00
C ILE A 74 14.51 -0.35 -3.52
N PRO A 75 13.51 -0.38 -4.41
CA PRO A 75 13.02 -1.65 -4.97
C PRO A 75 14.03 -2.31 -5.91
N LYS A 76 13.95 -3.64 -6.03
CA LYS A 76 14.57 -4.42 -7.11
C LYS A 76 13.86 -4.10 -8.45
N THR A 77 14.46 -4.54 -9.55
CA THR A 77 13.81 -4.54 -10.88
C THR A 77 13.04 -5.84 -11.11
N ASN A 78 12.15 -5.85 -12.11
CA ASN A 78 11.30 -6.98 -12.48
C ASN A 78 10.35 -7.43 -11.34
N LEU A 79 9.79 -6.47 -10.63
CA LEU A 79 8.79 -6.73 -9.60
C LEU A 79 7.50 -7.22 -10.22
N LYS A 80 6.66 -7.86 -9.41
CA LYS A 80 5.28 -8.17 -9.78
C LYS A 80 4.35 -7.39 -8.86
N VAL A 81 4.13 -6.10 -9.14
CA VAL A 81 3.22 -5.26 -8.36
C VAL A 81 1.91 -5.07 -9.10
N PHE A 82 0.80 -5.38 -8.45
CA PHE A 82 -0.53 -5.14 -9.02
C PHE A 82 -0.91 -3.68 -8.82
N GLU A 83 -1.29 -2.99 -9.90
CA GLU A 83 -1.97 -1.71 -9.83
C GLU A 83 -3.29 -1.79 -10.62
N PRO A 84 -4.43 -1.50 -10.00
CA PRO A 84 -5.70 -1.47 -10.70
C PRO A 84 -5.82 -0.21 -11.55
N ASP A 85 -6.23 -0.37 -12.82
CA ASP A 85 -6.63 0.76 -13.67
C ASP A 85 -8.11 1.13 -13.46
N SER A 86 -8.92 0.18 -12.98
CA SER A 86 -10.34 0.36 -12.67
C SER A 86 -10.80 -0.53 -11.51
N LEU A 87 -11.94 -0.20 -10.92
CA LEU A 87 -12.53 -0.97 -9.81
C LEU A 87 -12.96 -2.39 -10.25
N SER A 88 -13.28 -2.60 -11.53
CA SER A 88 -13.70 -3.89 -12.07
C SER A 88 -12.57 -4.93 -12.14
N GLU A 89 -11.31 -4.50 -12.03
CA GLU A 89 -10.14 -5.38 -12.04
C GLU A 89 -9.85 -6.00 -10.68
N LEU A 90 -10.49 -5.47 -9.63
CA LEU A 90 -10.26 -5.93 -8.27
C LEU A 90 -10.84 -7.33 -8.10
N ARG A 91 -9.97 -8.25 -7.66
CA ARG A 91 -10.42 -9.46 -7.01
C ARG A 91 -10.99 -9.11 -5.63
N THR A 92 -12.29 -9.33 -5.44
CA THR A 92 -12.97 -9.12 -4.17
C THR A 92 -13.48 -10.41 -3.53
N ILE A 93 -13.71 -10.34 -2.22
CA ILE A 93 -14.37 -11.35 -1.40
C ILE A 93 -15.71 -10.76 -0.98
N GLU A 94 -16.79 -11.42 -1.39
CA GLU A 94 -18.14 -11.07 -0.98
C GLU A 94 -18.33 -11.39 0.51
N PRO A 95 -18.91 -10.47 1.30
CA PRO A 95 -19.17 -10.74 2.70
C PRO A 95 -20.34 -11.71 2.87
N GLU A 96 -20.31 -12.51 3.92
CA GLU A 96 -21.44 -13.39 4.28
C GLU A 96 -22.71 -12.61 4.61
N LEU A 97 -22.55 -11.38 5.12
CA LEU A 97 -23.65 -10.47 5.45
C LEU A 97 -23.81 -9.41 4.35
N PRO A 98 -24.97 -9.31 3.68
CA PRO A 98 -25.17 -8.44 2.51
C PRO A 98 -25.18 -6.94 2.81
N ILE A 99 -25.06 -6.55 4.08
CA ILE A 99 -24.97 -5.14 4.51
C ILE A 99 -23.54 -4.60 4.48
N LEU A 100 -22.54 -5.48 4.36
CA LEU A 100 -21.15 -5.08 4.30
C LEU A 100 -20.71 -4.94 2.84
N PRO A 101 -19.76 -4.03 2.54
CA PRO A 101 -19.16 -3.97 1.22
C PRO A 101 -18.25 -5.18 0.97
N SER A 102 -18.04 -5.49 -0.31
CA SER A 102 -16.99 -6.41 -0.77
C SER A 102 -15.61 -5.94 -0.31
N SER A 103 -14.74 -6.89 0.07
CA SER A 103 -13.36 -6.61 0.49
C SER A 103 -12.36 -7.07 -0.56
N ILE A 104 -11.19 -6.43 -0.69
CA ILE A 104 -10.17 -6.81 -1.66
C ILE A 104 -9.48 -8.09 -1.19
N ASP A 105 -9.29 -9.08 -2.06
CA ASP A 105 -8.65 -10.37 -1.72
C ASP A 105 -7.11 -10.25 -1.77
N PHE A 106 -6.50 -9.53 -0.83
CA PHE A 106 -5.04 -9.40 -0.73
C PHE A 106 -4.33 -10.75 -0.57
N ALA A 107 -4.99 -11.73 0.05
CA ALA A 107 -4.48 -13.08 0.20
C ALA A 107 -4.30 -13.79 -1.15
N TRP A 108 -5.24 -13.59 -2.08
CA TRP A 108 -5.12 -14.09 -3.44
C TRP A 108 -3.92 -13.50 -4.17
N TYR A 109 -3.73 -12.17 -4.17
CA TYR A 109 -2.57 -11.55 -4.82
C TYR A 109 -1.24 -12.08 -4.26
N ALA A 110 -1.13 -12.20 -2.94
CA ALA A 110 0.07 -12.77 -2.33
C ALA A 110 0.33 -14.23 -2.76
N ARG A 111 -0.73 -15.07 -2.84
CA ARG A 111 -0.61 -16.47 -3.31
C ARG A 111 -0.26 -16.58 -4.79
N GLU A 112 -0.71 -15.64 -5.62
CA GLU A 112 -0.36 -15.55 -7.04
C GLU A 112 1.08 -15.01 -7.27
N GLY A 113 1.83 -14.79 -6.19
CA GLY A 113 3.24 -14.40 -6.23
C GLY A 113 3.45 -12.94 -6.61
N TYR A 114 2.46 -12.07 -6.38
CA TYR A 114 2.70 -10.63 -6.44
C TYR A 114 3.61 -10.21 -5.27
N ASP A 115 4.49 -9.24 -5.53
CA ASP A 115 5.35 -8.65 -4.51
C ASP A 115 4.58 -7.62 -3.66
N GLY A 116 3.64 -6.92 -4.29
CA GLY A 116 2.82 -5.91 -3.63
C GLY A 116 1.59 -5.52 -4.42
N PHE A 117 0.77 -4.70 -3.77
CA PHE A 117 -0.44 -4.11 -4.31
C PHE A 117 -0.34 -2.60 -4.14
N HIS A 118 -0.30 -1.89 -5.26
CA HIS A 118 -0.15 -0.44 -5.33
C HIS A 118 -1.49 0.21 -5.66
N VAL A 119 -1.77 1.32 -4.98
CA VAL A 119 -2.95 2.14 -5.18
C VAL A 119 -2.46 3.56 -5.47
N SER A 120 -2.68 4.04 -6.68
CA SER A 120 -2.36 5.41 -7.07
C SER A 120 -3.52 6.37 -6.78
N ASP A 121 -3.23 7.67 -6.68
CA ASP A 121 -4.25 8.70 -6.46
C ASP A 121 -5.34 8.68 -7.53
N ARG A 122 -5.03 8.21 -8.75
CA ARG A 122 -5.99 8.06 -9.84
C ARG A 122 -7.16 7.17 -9.44
N ILE A 123 -6.90 5.97 -8.89
CA ILE A 123 -7.96 5.03 -8.52
C ILE A 123 -8.71 5.50 -7.27
N LEU A 124 -8.03 6.18 -6.35
CA LEU A 124 -8.64 6.75 -5.13
C LEU A 124 -9.65 7.86 -5.42
N ASN A 125 -9.43 8.62 -6.51
CA ASN A 125 -10.28 9.74 -6.91
C ASN A 125 -11.34 9.36 -7.96
N LEU A 126 -11.50 8.07 -8.28
CA LEU A 126 -12.58 7.65 -9.17
C LEU A 126 -13.95 7.86 -8.49
N SER A 127 -14.89 8.41 -9.26
CA SER A 127 -16.29 8.45 -8.84
C SER A 127 -16.81 7.02 -8.70
N SER A 128 -17.46 6.73 -7.58
CA SER A 128 -18.16 5.47 -7.31
C SER A 128 -19.59 5.78 -6.88
N ASP A 129 -20.54 5.11 -7.52
CA ASP A 129 -21.96 5.21 -7.15
C ASP A 129 -22.27 4.48 -5.83
N ASP A 130 -21.36 3.58 -5.40
CA ASP A 130 -21.42 2.76 -4.19
C ASP A 130 -20.24 3.03 -3.22
N ILE A 131 -20.19 2.31 -2.09
CA ILE A 131 -19.05 2.36 -1.15
C ILE A 131 -17.77 1.98 -1.90
N HIS A 132 -16.85 2.95 -1.98
CA HIS A 132 -15.58 2.79 -2.67
C HIS A 132 -14.76 1.64 -2.02
N PRO A 133 -14.25 0.66 -2.78
CA PRO A 133 -13.54 -0.49 -2.21
C PRO A 133 -12.24 -0.08 -1.54
N PHE A 134 -11.66 1.08 -1.87
CA PHE A 134 -10.49 1.62 -1.18
C PHE A 134 -10.86 2.49 0.04
N HIS A 135 -12.01 2.23 0.68
CA HIS A 135 -12.38 2.94 1.90
C HIS A 135 -11.29 2.80 2.96
N GLY A 136 -10.76 3.93 3.45
CA GLY A 136 -9.65 3.97 4.41
C GLY A 136 -8.25 3.94 3.78
N TRP A 137 -8.14 3.87 2.45
CA TRP A 137 -6.91 4.21 1.74
C TRP A 137 -6.93 5.70 1.43
N ASP A 138 -6.23 6.50 2.24
CA ASP A 138 -6.39 7.95 2.21
C ASP A 138 -5.43 8.68 1.27
N CYS A 139 -4.41 7.98 0.77
CA CYS A 139 -3.40 8.49 -0.16
C CYS A 139 -2.78 7.36 -0.98
N GLU A 140 -2.00 7.69 -2.01
CA GLU A 140 -1.14 6.73 -2.69
C GLU A 140 -0.34 5.89 -1.68
N SER A 141 -0.41 4.58 -1.85
CA SER A 141 0.33 3.65 -1.03
C SER A 141 0.48 2.30 -1.70
N THR A 142 1.50 1.57 -1.25
CA THR A 142 1.77 0.20 -1.64
C THR A 142 1.82 -0.66 -0.39
N VAL A 143 1.06 -1.76 -0.39
CA VAL A 143 1.25 -2.83 0.58
C VAL A 143 2.07 -3.94 -0.04
N TRP A 144 3.18 -4.28 0.61
CA TRP A 144 4.09 -5.33 0.17
C TRP A 144 3.84 -6.61 0.95
N PHE A 145 3.80 -7.72 0.22
CA PHE A 145 3.46 -9.04 0.75
C PHE A 145 4.69 -9.84 1.21
N ASN A 146 5.88 -9.37 0.88
CA ASN A 146 7.16 -9.94 1.30
C ASN A 146 8.21 -8.81 1.42
N TYR A 147 9.45 -9.14 1.78
CA TYR A 147 10.56 -8.18 1.84
C TYR A 147 11.61 -8.39 0.74
N ASP A 148 11.48 -9.44 -0.06
CA ASP A 148 12.45 -9.75 -1.11
C ASP A 148 12.43 -8.73 -2.25
N TRP A 149 11.38 -7.91 -2.38
CA TRP A 149 11.38 -6.79 -3.31
C TRP A 149 12.44 -5.70 -2.99
N ILE A 150 12.98 -5.65 -1.77
CA ILE A 150 13.90 -4.60 -1.34
C ILE A 150 15.33 -4.90 -1.81
N ALA A 151 15.90 -4.02 -2.63
CA ALA A 151 17.31 -4.10 -3.02
C ALA A 151 18.24 -3.43 -2.00
N ARG A 152 17.80 -2.30 -1.42
CA ARG A 152 18.62 -1.51 -0.49
C ARG A 152 17.75 -0.65 0.43
N ILE A 153 18.21 -0.42 1.65
CA ILE A 153 17.58 0.45 2.64
C ILE A 153 18.50 1.62 2.95
N LYS A 154 17.95 2.83 3.10
CA LYS A 154 18.67 4.04 3.54
C LYS A 154 17.85 4.75 4.60
N LYS A 155 18.45 5.06 5.75
CA LYS A 155 17.85 5.96 6.74
C LYS A 155 17.99 7.40 6.27
N ILE A 156 16.93 8.19 6.38
CA ILE A 156 16.89 9.62 6.02
C ILE A 156 17.04 10.48 7.29
N SER A 157 16.28 10.12 8.33
CA SER A 157 16.25 10.75 9.65
C SER A 157 15.78 9.77 10.72
#